data_AF-R0M4T6-F1
#
_entry.id   AF-R0M4T6-F1
#
_cell.length_a   1.000
_cell.length_b   1.000
_cell.length_c   1.000
_cell.angle_alpha   90.00
_cell.angle_beta   90.00
_cell.angle_gamma   90.00
#
_symmetry.space_group_name_H-M   'P 1'
#
loop_
_entity.id
_entity.type
_entity.pdbx_description
1 polymer ?
#
loop_
_entity_poly.entity_id
_entity_poly.type
_entity_poly.pdbx_seq_one_letter_code
_entity_poly.pdbx_strand_id
1 'polypeptide(L)' 'MPLMFAAITGQASSVSVLDAMEILGPDLTRFRLRQALDLLGGVSKKENKEWEKLLGAIA' A
#
# COMPACT_ATOMS: atom_id res chain seq x y z
N MET A 1 11.05 -4.97 -3.60
CA MET A 1 9.67 -4.46 -3.36
C MET A 1 9.55 -2.98 -3.76
N PRO A 2 9.68 -2.62 -5.05
CA PRO A 2 9.81 -1.21 -5.45
C PRO A 2 8.62 -0.33 -5.06
N LEU A 3 7.40 -0.87 -5.16
CA LEU A 3 6.17 -0.14 -4.82
C LEU A 3 6.08 0.24 -3.34
N MET A 4 6.56 -0.64 -2.44
CA MET A 4 6.50 -0.40 -1.01
C MET A 4 7.44 0.73 -0.59
N PHE A 5 8.65 0.82 -1.16
CA PHE A 5 9.57 1.92 -0.86
C PHE A 5 8.95 3.28 -1.23
N ALA A 6 8.43 3.39 -2.45
CA ALA A 6 7.81 4.63 -2.89
C ALA A 6 6.61 5.03 -2.01
N ALA A 7 5.75 4.07 -1.64
CA ALA A 7 4.57 4.34 -0.84
C ALA A 7 4.87 4.64 0.64
N ILE A 8 5.84 3.95 1.24
CA ILE A 8 6.14 4.07 2.68
C ILE A 8 7.14 5.20 2.96
N THR A 9 8.21 5.32 2.17
CA THR A 9 9.31 6.27 2.44
C THR A 9 9.37 7.44 1.45
N GLY A 10 8.56 7.43 0.39
CA GLY A 10 8.56 8.50 -0.62
C GLY A 10 9.79 8.48 -1.54
N GLN A 11 10.58 7.40 -1.52
CA GLN A 11 11.84 7.26 -2.26
C GLN A 11 11.88 5.92 -2.99
N ALA A 12 12.64 5.82 -4.08
CA ALA A 12 12.80 4.57 -4.82
C ALA A 12 13.60 3.50 -4.04
N SER A 13 14.41 3.94 -3.07
CA SER A 13 15.15 3.09 -2.13
C SER A 13 15.31 3.82 -0.80
N SER A 14 15.42 3.06 0.29
CA SER A 14 15.63 3.58 1.65
C SER A 14 16.16 2.47 2.55
N VAL A 15 16.07 2.65 3.87
CA VAL A 15 16.22 1.57 4.86
C VAL A 15 15.23 0.44 4.60
N SER A 16 15.43 -0.72 5.24
CA SER A 16 14.51 -1.85 5.17
C SER A 16 13.05 -1.40 5.35
N VAL A 17 12.25 -1.54 4.29
CA VAL A 17 10.88 -1.02 4.27
C VAL A 17 9.95 -1.78 5.22
N LEU A 18 10.24 -3.05 5.49
CA LEU A 18 9.47 -3.86 6.43
C LEU A 18 9.69 -3.38 7.86
N ASP A 19 10.94 -3.13 8.24
CA ASP A 19 11.28 -2.59 9.57
C ASP A 19 10.73 -1.17 9.72
N ALA A 20 10.76 -0.36 8.66
CA ALA A 20 10.15 0.96 8.65
C ALA A 20 8.63 0.89 8.90
N MET A 21 7.92 -0.07 8.30
CA MET A 21 6.48 -0.27 8.53
C MET A 21 6.17 -0.70 9.97
N GLU A 22 7.02 -1.53 10.57
CA GLU A 22 6.91 -1.92 11.97
C GLU A 22 7.10 -0.73 12.90
N ILE A 23 8.14 0.08 12.69
CA ILE A 23 8.45 1.28 13.48
C ILE A 23 7.34 2.34 13.36
N LEU A 24 6.80 2.55 12.15
CA LEU A 24 5.70 3.50 11.91
C LEU A 24 4.38 3.01 12.50
N GLY A 25 4.23 1.70 12.68
CA GLY A 25 3.01 1.08 13.16
C GLY A 25 1.90 0.98 12.09
N PRO A 26 0.81 0.29 12.45
CA PRO A 26 -0.23 -0.12 11.49
C PRO A 26 -1.01 1.06 10.91
N ASP A 27 -1.30 2.08 11.71
CA ASP A 27 -2.16 3.19 11.28
C ASP A 27 -1.46 4.06 10.23
N LEU A 28 -0.23 4.48 10.51
CA LEU A 28 0.53 5.33 9.59
C LEU A 28 0.93 4.55 8.32
N THR A 29 1.24 3.27 8.46
CA THR A 29 1.49 2.39 7.30
C THR A 29 0.27 2.30 6.38
N ARG A 30 -0.92 2.01 6.93
CA ARG A 30 -2.16 1.93 6.13
C ARG A 30 -2.53 3.28 5.52
N PHE A 31 -2.34 4.37 6.25
CA PHE A 31 -2.59 5.72 5.77
C PHE A 31 -1.71 6.06 4.57
N ARG A 32 -0.40 5.80 4.63
CA ARG A 32 0.53 6.04 3.54
C ARG A 32 0.21 5.19 2.30
N LEU A 33 -0.10 3.91 2.50
CA LEU A 33 -0.53 3.02 1.40
C LEU A 33 -1.81 3.52 0.72
N ARG A 34 -2.80 3.99 1.51
CA ARG A 34 -4.02 4.57 0.96
C ARG A 34 -3.75 5.84 0.16
N GLN A 35 -2.94 6.76 0.70
CA GLN A 35 -2.56 7.97 -0.03
C GLN A 35 -1.85 7.66 -1.35
N ALA A 36 -0.93 6.71 -1.36
CA ALA A 36 -0.22 6.32 -2.58
C ALA A 36 -1.18 5.76 -3.64
N LEU A 37 -2.17 4.96 -3.23
CA LEU A 37 -3.20 4.43 -4.13
C LEU A 37 -4.12 5.54 -4.66
N ASP A 38 -4.58 6.43 -3.77
CA ASP A 38 -5.45 7.55 -4.14
C ASP A 38 -4.75 8.52 -5.12
N LEU A 39 -3.45 8.78 -4.90
CA LEU A 39 -2.63 9.60 -5.80
C LEU A 39 -2.54 9.01 -7.22
N LEU A 40 -2.55 7.68 -7.34
CA LEU A 40 -2.54 6.99 -8.64
C LEU A 40 -3.93 6.88 -9.29
N GLY A 41 -4.97 7.45 -8.68
CA GLY A 41 -6.33 7.47 -9.20
C GLY A 41 -7.31 6.57 -8.44
N GLY A 42 -6.88 5.91 -7.36
CA GLY A 42 -7.74 5.06 -6.55
C GLY A 42 -8.20 3.82 -7.30
N VAL A 43 -9.41 3.34 -6.98
CA VAL A 43 -9.99 2.13 -7.56
C VAL A 43 -11.42 2.41 -8.01
N SER A 44 -11.79 2.00 -9.22
CA SER A 44 -13.16 2.11 -9.69
C SER A 44 -14.11 1.12 -8.99
N LYS A 45 -15.41 1.37 -9.06
CA LYS A 45 -16.43 0.44 -8.50
C LYS A 45 -16.37 -0.97 -9.10
N LYS A 46 -15.95 -1.08 -10.37
CA LYS A 46 -15.82 -2.38 -11.06
C LYS A 46 -14.59 -3.12 -10.56
N GLU A 47 -13.44 -2.46 -10.58
CA GLU A 47 -12.18 -3.03 -10.10
C GLU A 47 -12.27 -3.44 -8.63
N ASN A 48 -12.89 -2.61 -7.78
CA ASN A 48 -13.02 -2.94 -6.36
C ASN A 48 -13.79 -4.26 -6.14
N LYS A 49 -14.89 -4.50 -6.89
CA LYS A 49 -15.63 -5.77 -6.83
C LYS A 49 -14.81 -6.96 -7.33
N GLU A 50 -13.98 -6.75 -8.36
CA GLU A 50 -13.12 -7.79 -8.90
C GLU A 50 -11.99 -8.12 -7.91
N TRP A 51 -11.40 -7.11 -7.28
CA TRP A 51 -10.31 -7.25 -6.32
C TRP A 51 -10.79 -7.81 -4.98
N GLU A 52 -12.01 -7.49 -4.52
CA GLU A 52 -12.62 -8.12 -3.34
C GLU A 52 -12.76 -9.63 -3.52
N LYS A 53 -13.09 -10.11 -4.73
CA LYS A 53 -13.13 -11.55 -5.04
C LYS A 53 -11.74 -12.19 -4.98
N LEU A 54 -10.72 -11.51 -5.54
CA LEU A 54 -9.34 -11.99 -5.49
C LEU A 54 -8.81 -12.01 -4.05
N LEU A 55 -9.12 -10.98 -3.25
CA LEU A 55 -8.75 -10.89 -1.85
C LEU A 55 -9.33 -12.06 -1.04
N GLY A 56 -10.60 -12.41 -1.26
CA GLY A 56 -11.23 -13.56 -0.61
C GLY A 56 -10.66 -14.93 -0.99
N ALA A 57 -9.81 -15.03 -2.03
CA ALA A 57 -9.08 -16.23 -2.39
C ALA A 57 -7.65 -16.28 -1.83
N ILE A 58 -7.12 -15.13 -1.38
CA ILE A 58 -5.78 -14.98 -0.81
C ILE A 58 -5.82 -15.03 0.73
N ALA A 59 -6.90 -14.50 1.32
CA ALA A 59 -7.18 -14.54 2.75
C ALA A 59 -7.72 -15.91 3.20
#